data_AF-A0A445EYP9-F1
#
_entry.id   AF-A0A445EYP9-F1
#
_cell.length_a   1.000
_cell.length_b   1.000
_cell.length_c   1.000
_cell.angle_alpha   90.00
_cell.angle_beta   90.00
_cell.angle_gamma   90.00
#
_symmetry.space_group_name_H-M   'P 1'
#
loop_
_entity.id
_entity.type
_entity.pdbx_description
1 polymer ?
#
loop_
_entity_poly.entity_id
_entity_poly.type
_entity_poly.pdbx_seq_one_letter_code
_entity_poly.pdbx_strand_id
1 'polypeptide(L)' 'MFDTTILWGTEMDGVQPERCHVLTYEDGEGDLIMVGDVPWEMFLSAVKRLKITRVEAFG' A
#
# COMPACT_ATOMS: atom_id res chain seq x y z
N MET A 1 0.88 19.80 2.05
CA MET A 1 1.54 18.58 1.54
C MET A 1 1.51 17.55 2.66
N PHE A 2 1.08 16.32 2.40
CA PHE A 2 1.01 15.29 3.45
C PHE A 2 2.45 14.91 3.85
N ASP A 3 2.79 15.05 5.14
CA ASP A 3 4.12 14.75 5.71
C ASP A 3 4.18 13.27 6.12
N THR A 4 4.20 12.36 5.12
CA THR A 4 4.18 10.92 5.39
C THR A 4 4.91 10.10 4.32
N THR A 5 5.48 8.97 4.74
CA THR A 5 6.13 7.98 3.88
C THR A 5 5.14 6.85 3.57
N ILE A 6 4.87 6.64 2.28
CA ILE A 6 4.09 5.50 1.80
C ILE A 6 5.06 4.37 1.50
N LEU A 7 4.91 3.26 2.23
CA LEU A 7 5.72 2.07 2.07
C LEU A 7 5.10 1.13 1.05
N TRP A 8 6.01 0.43 0.37
CA TRP A 8 5.74 -0.67 -0.52
C TRP A 8 6.51 -1.90 -0.04
N GLY A 9 5.87 -3.09 -0.09
CA GLY A 9 6.36 -4.47 -0.26
C GLY A 9 7.68 -5.00 0.33
N THR A 10 8.67 -4.18 0.69
CA THR A 10 9.98 -4.61 1.21
C THR A 10 10.64 -3.57 2.12
N GLU A 11 10.21 -2.30 2.12
CA GLU A 11 10.81 -1.21 2.91
C GLU A 11 10.31 -1.15 4.38
N MET A 12 9.89 -2.27 4.95
CA MET A 12 9.38 -2.33 6.32
C MET A 12 10.46 -2.57 7.39
N ASP A 13 11.67 -2.99 6.99
CA ASP A 13 12.71 -3.45 7.93
C ASP A 13 13.44 -2.32 8.67
N GLY A 14 13.34 -1.06 8.22
CA GLY A 14 14.15 0.05 8.74
C GLY A 14 13.44 1.39 8.98
N VAL A 15 12.11 1.46 8.83
CA VAL A 15 11.36 2.73 8.95
C VAL A 15 10.69 2.83 10.32
N GLN A 16 10.90 3.96 10.99
CA GLN A 16 10.29 4.27 12.29
C GLN A 16 8.76 4.10 12.22
N PRO A 17 8.16 3.28 13.10
CA PRO A 17 6.76 2.85 12.99
C PRO A 17 5.73 3.98 13.19
N GLU A 18 6.15 5.14 13.69
CA GLU A 18 5.27 6.20 14.18
C GLU A 18 4.40 6.83 13.07
N ARG A 19 4.84 6.73 11.80
CA ARG A 19 4.15 7.31 10.62
C ARG A 19 4.21 6.44 9.36
N CYS A 20 4.28 5.13 9.51
CA CYS A 20 4.26 4.22 8.36
C CYS A 20 2.84 4.11 7.77
N HIS A 21 2.73 4.24 6.45
CA HIS A 21 1.49 3.93 5.73
C HIS A 21 1.77 2.90 4.64
N VAL A 22 0.82 2.02 4.38
CA VAL A 22 0.88 1.04 3.28
C VAL A 22 -0.13 1.44 2.21
N LEU A 23 0.28 1.32 0.95
CA LEU A 23 -0.59 1.50 -0.20
C LEU A 23 -1.10 0.15 -0.71
N THR A 24 -2.41 0.01 -0.74
CA THR A 24 -3.10 -1.13 -1.34
C THR A 24 -4.09 -0.67 -2.40
N TYR A 25 -4.52 -1.60 -3.25
CA TYR A 25 -5.61 -1.37 -4.18
C TYR A 25 -6.69 -2.45 -4.08
N GLU A 26 -7.94 -2.05 -4.28
CA GLU A 26 -9.09 -2.96 -4.41
C GLU A 26 -9.24 -3.34 -5.89
N ASP A 27 -9.40 -4.62 -6.20
CA ASP A 27 -9.45 -5.13 -7.57
C ASP A 27 -10.89 -5.41 -8.10
N GLY A 28 -10.94 -6.12 -9.23
CA GLY A 28 -12.16 -6.62 -9.88
C GLY A 28 -13.08 -7.46 -8.97
N GLU A 29 -12.51 -8.18 -8.02
CA GLU A 29 -13.17 -9.17 -7.18
C GLU A 29 -13.45 -8.62 -5.78
N GLY A 30 -12.86 -7.48 -5.43
CA GLY A 30 -13.00 -6.81 -4.14
C GLY A 30 -11.85 -7.11 -3.18
N ASP A 31 -10.80 -7.75 -3.67
CA ASP A 31 -9.63 -8.13 -2.89
C ASP A 31 -8.70 -6.93 -2.73
N LEU A 32 -8.05 -6.83 -1.56
CA LEU A 32 -7.05 -5.81 -1.28
C LEU A 32 -5.66 -6.36 -1.57
N ILE A 33 -5.04 -5.87 -2.63
CA ILE A 33 -3.72 -6.27 -3.10
C ILE A 33 -2.71 -5.17 -2.75
N MET A 34 -1.49 -5.53 -2.37
CA MET A 34 -0.41 -4.55 -2.24
C MET A 34 -0.07 -4.00 -3.62
N VAL A 35 0.17 -2.69 -3.70
CA VAL A 35 0.52 -2.11 -5.00
C VAL A 35 1.78 -2.80 -5.53
N GLY A 36 1.72 -3.09 -6.84
CA GLY A 36 2.67 -3.70 -7.77
C GLY A 36 3.47 -4.95 -7.41
N ASP A 37 2.83 -5.86 -6.68
CA ASP A 37 3.11 -7.30 -6.82
C ASP A 37 2.86 -7.81 -8.26
N VAL A 38 2.11 -7.06 -9.07
CA VAL A 38 1.72 -7.42 -10.44
C VAL A 38 2.26 -6.43 -11.49
N PRO A 39 2.39 -6.84 -12.77
CA PRO A 39 2.77 -5.94 -13.85
C PRO A 39 1.83 -4.72 -13.96
N TRP A 40 2.40 -3.57 -14.37
CA TRP A 40 1.68 -2.30 -14.46
C TRP A 40 0.39 -2.37 -15.30
N GLU A 41 0.44 -3.01 -16.46
CA GLU A 41 -0.73 -3.17 -17.33
C GLU A 41 -1.84 -3.98 -16.66
N MET A 42 -1.46 -4.99 -15.88
CA MET A 42 -2.41 -5.84 -15.14
C MET A 42 -3.03 -5.06 -13.99
N PHE A 43 -2.23 -4.30 -13.25
CA PHE A 43 -2.70 -3.36 -12.22
C PHE A 43 -3.73 -2.37 -12.78
N LEU A 44 -3.42 -1.69 -13.90
CA LEU A 44 -4.32 -0.72 -14.52
C LEU A 44 -5.66 -1.34 -14.97
N SER A 45 -5.63 -2.61 -15.39
CA SER A 45 -6.85 -3.31 -15.80
C SER A 45 -7.75 -3.74 -14.64
N ALA A 46 -7.16 -3.93 -13.45
CA ALA A 46 -7.84 -4.53 -12.31
C ALA A 46 -8.25 -3.51 -11.23
N VAL A 47 -7.51 -2.41 -11.07
CA VAL A 47 -7.69 -1.47 -9.97
C VAL A 47 -9.03 -0.74 -10.03
N LYS A 48 -9.79 -0.81 -8.93
CA LYS A 48 -11.00 -0.01 -8.73
C LYS A 48 -10.78 1.14 -7.75
N ARG A 49 -9.99 0.93 -6.71
CA ARG A 49 -9.75 1.93 -5.64
C ARG A 49 -8.34 1.81 -5.09
N LEU A 50 -7.76 2.94 -4.70
CA LEU A 50 -6.50 3.00 -3.96
C LEU A 50 -6.78 3.35 -2.50
N LYS A 51 -6.04 2.71 -1.59
CA LYS A 51 -6.17 2.90 -0.15
C LYS A 51 -4.81 3.11 0.50
N ILE A 52 -4.70 4.19 1.28
CA ILE A 52 -3.55 4.44 2.15
C ILE A 52 -3.97 4.07 3.57
N THR A 53 -3.31 3.08 4.15
CA THR A 53 -3.61 2.56 5.50
C THR A 53 -2.48 2.90 6.44
N ARG A 54 -2.76 3.54 7.58
CA ARG A 54 -1.77 3.75 8.63
C ARG A 54 -1.43 2.41 9.28
N VAL A 55 -0.14 2.12 9.40
CA VAL A 55 0.36 0.97 10.17
C VAL A 55 0.56 1.46 11.59
N GLU A 56 -0.20 0.90 12.52
CA GLU A 56 0.05 1.10 13.94
C GLU A 56 0.95 -0.04 14.40
N ALA A 57 2.20 0.27 14.79
CA ALA A 57 2.98 -0.71 15.53
C ALA A 57 2.36 -0.84 16.91
N PHE A 58 1.99 -2.07 17.28
CA PHE A 58 1.68 -2.39 18.67
C PHE A 58 2.96 -2.14 19.47
N GLY A 59 2.89 -1.20 20.42
CA GLY A 59 3.97 -0.90 21.36
C GLY A 59 4.22 -2.03 22.35
#